data_AF-A0A9Q4BXF3-F1
#
_entry.id   AF-A0A9Q4BXF3-F1
#
_cell.length_a   1.000
_cell.length_b   1.000
_cell.length_c   1.000
_cell.angle_alpha   90.00
_cell.angle_beta   90.00
_cell.angle_gamma   90.00
#
_symmetry.space_group_name_H-M   'P 1'
#
loop_
_entity.id
_entity.type
_entity.pdbx_description
1 polymer ?
#
loop_
_entity_poly.entity_id
_entity_poly.type
_entity_poly.pdbx_seq_one_letter_code
_entity_poly.pdbx_strand_id
1 'polypeptide(L)' 'MEDELGKEGFIHAKNLAELQAFMEECHKCPLEKTRNNLVFGSGNPKAKVMVIGEAPGAEEDLQGKPFVGR' A
#
# COMPACT_ATOMS: atom_id res chain seq x y z
N MET A 1 2.10 6.53 -28.34
CA MET A 1 3.09 6.85 -27.29
C MET A 1 2.33 7.03 -25.99
N GLU A 2 1.65 5.97 -25.55
CA GLU A 2 0.81 5.92 -24.36
C GLU A 2 0.69 4.43 -24.02
N ASP A 3 1.51 3.91 -23.10
CA ASP A 3 1.10 2.88 -22.11
C ASP A 3 2.23 2.16 -21.34
N GLU A 4 3.52 2.24 -21.71
CA GLU A 4 4.54 1.46 -20.98
C GLU A 4 4.90 2.01 -19.57
N LEU A 5 4.52 3.25 -19.25
CA LEU A 5 4.78 3.85 -17.92
C LEU A 5 3.53 3.92 -17.02
N GLY A 6 2.35 3.57 -17.54
CA GLY A 6 1.07 3.95 -16.93
C GLY A 6 0.22 2.82 -16.36
N LYS A 7 0.60 1.54 -16.55
CA LYS A 7 -0.29 0.42 -16.19
C LYS A 7 0.30 -0.61 -15.22
N GLU A 8 1.63 -0.68 -15.07
CA GLU A 8 2.31 -1.71 -14.27
C GLU A 8 3.48 -1.21 -13.41
N GLY A 9 3.63 0.11 -13.19
CA GLY A 9 4.78 0.70 -12.49
C GLY A 9 5.09 0.09 -11.11
N PHE A 10 4.05 -0.34 -10.37
CA PHE A 10 4.20 -1.02 -9.08
C PHE A 10 4.86 -2.41 -9.18
N ILE A 11 4.70 -3.13 -10.30
CA ILE A 11 5.32 -4.45 -10.53
C ILE A 11 6.85 -4.32 -10.71
N HIS A 12 7.29 -3.17 -11.23
CA HIS A 12 8.69 -2.87 -11.49
C HIS A 12 9.37 -2.04 -10.38
N ALA A 13 8.67 -1.80 -9.26
CA ALA A 13 9.24 -1.08 -8.13
C ALA A 13 10.49 -1.81 -7.60
N LYS A 14 11.60 -1.09 -7.45
CA LYS A 14 12.90 -1.68 -7.07
C LYS A 14 13.07 -1.85 -5.57
N ASN A 15 12.24 -1.18 -4.79
CA ASN A 15 12.29 -1.19 -3.33
C ASN A 15 10.92 -0.80 -2.74
N LEU A 16 10.78 -0.96 -1.43
CA LEU A 16 9.52 -0.69 -0.72
C LEU A 16 9.10 0.78 -0.80
N ALA A 17 10.04 1.73 -0.86
CA ALA A 17 9.72 3.15 -0.96
C ALA A 17 9.14 3.51 -2.33
N GLU A 18 9.72 2.97 -3.41
CA GLU A 18 9.15 3.10 -4.76
C GLU A 18 7.76 2.45 -4.84
N LEU A 19 7.61 1.25 -4.29
CA LEU A 19 6.31 0.57 -4.28
C LEU A 19 5.25 1.37 -3.51
N GLN A 20 5.61 1.92 -2.35
CA GLN A 20 4.72 2.75 -1.56
C GLN A 20 4.26 3.98 -2.35
N ALA A 21 5.18 4.70 -3.00
CA ALA A 21 4.86 5.87 -3.80
C ALA A 21 3.87 5.54 -4.94
N PHE A 22 4.02 4.38 -5.59
CA PHE A 22 3.03 3.94 -6.60
C PHE A 22 1.66 3.61 -6.00
N MET A 23 1.62 3.05 -4.79
CA MET A 23 0.38 2.66 -4.13
C MET A 23 -0.38 3.84 -3.51
N GLU A 24 0.32 4.93 -3.16
CA GLU A 24 -0.30 6.17 -2.67
C GLU A 24 -1.26 6.72 -3.74
N GLU A 25 -0.84 6.73 -5.00
CA GLU A 25 -1.61 7.19 -6.16
C GLU A 25 -2.52 6.10 -6.78
N CYS A 26 -2.81 5.01 -6.07
CA CYS A 26 -3.62 3.92 -6.61
C CYS A 26 -5.12 4.25 -6.62
N HIS A 27 -5.69 4.40 -7.82
CA HIS A 27 -7.13 4.60 -8.05
C HIS A 27 -7.80 3.42 -8.78
N LYS A 28 -7.23 2.21 -8.68
CA LYS A 28 -7.64 1.05 -9.49
C LYS A 28 -8.92 0.34 -9.01
N CYS A 29 -9.45 0.71 -7.85
CA CYS A 29 -10.68 0.09 -7.32
C CYS A 29 -11.51 1.09 -6.50
N PRO A 30 -12.80 0.80 -6.24
CA PRO A 30 -13.69 1.71 -5.52
C PRO A 30 -13.26 2.08 -4.10
N LEU A 31 -12.39 1.30 -3.45
CA LEU A 31 -11.90 1.58 -2.08
C LEU A 31 -11.13 2.90 -1.98
N GLU A 32 -10.56 3.38 -3.09
CA GLU A 32 -9.87 4.67 -3.13
C GLU A 32 -10.80 5.83 -2.76
N LYS A 33 -12.10 5.69 -3.06
CA LYS A 33 -13.11 6.73 -2.81
C LYS A 33 -13.43 6.95 -1.34
N THR A 34 -13.10 5.97 -0.50
CA THR A 34 -13.54 5.94 0.91
C THR A 34 -12.39 5.84 1.90
N ARG A 35 -11.19 5.42 1.49
CA ARG A 35 -10.03 5.36 2.39
C ARG A 35 -9.64 6.75 2.88
N ASN A 36 -9.24 6.86 4.14
CA ASN A 36 -8.60 8.07 4.65
C ASN A 36 -7.10 8.05 4.36
N ASN A 37 -6.45 6.90 4.56
CA ASN A 37 -5.02 6.74 4.33
C ASN A 37 -4.73 5.44 3.56
N LEU A 38 -3.62 5.43 2.83
CA LEU A 38 -3.01 4.18 2.42
C LEU A 38 -2.40 3.50 3.67
N VAL A 39 -2.73 2.23 3.87
CA VAL A 39 -2.04 1.38 4.85
C VAL A 39 -1.14 0.42 4.09
N PHE A 40 0.10 0.84 3.85
CA PHE A 40 1.04 0.09 3.01
C PHE A 40 1.60 -1.15 3.72
N GLY A 41 2.33 -0.93 4.80
CA GLY A 41 3.07 -1.95 5.52
C GLY A 41 4.09 -1.29 6.44
N SER A 42 4.48 -1.97 7.52
CA SER A 42 5.46 -1.44 8.48
C SER A 42 6.34 -2.56 9.01
N GLY A 43 7.60 -2.24 9.31
CA GLY A 43 8.56 -3.17 9.89
C GLY A 43 9.94 -3.05 9.28
N ASN A 44 10.80 -4.02 9.58
CA ASN A 44 12.14 -4.09 9.05
C ASN A 44 12.11 -4.67 7.61
N PRO A 45 12.58 -3.95 6.57
CA PRO A 45 12.65 -4.48 5.20
C PRO A 45 13.54 -5.72 5.05
N LYS A 46 14.40 -6.01 6.05
CA LYS A 46 15.26 -7.19 6.12
C LYS A 46 14.71 -8.28 7.06
N ALA A 47 13.45 -8.17 7.51
CA ALA A 47 12.83 -9.18 8.34
C ALA A 47 12.78 -10.54 7.62
N LYS A 48 12.96 -11.63 8.36
CA LYS A 48 12.87 -13.00 7.82
C LYS A 48 11.43 -13.50 7.70
N VAL A 49 10.49 -12.81 8.35
CA VAL A 49 9.07 -13.18 8.42
C VAL A 49 8.25 -11.95 8.06
N MET A 50 7.23 -12.17 7.24
CA MET A 50 6.21 -11.18 6.87
C MET A 50 4.85 -11.72 7.33
N VAL A 51 4.04 -10.86 7.96
CA VAL A 51 2.67 -11.17 8.35
C VAL A 51 1.74 -10.39 7.44
N ILE A 52 0.76 -11.07 6.83
CA ILE A 52 -0.21 -10.51 5.90
C ILE A 52 -1.60 -10.72 6.49
N GLY A 53 -2.31 -9.63 6.74
CA GLY A 53 -3.71 -9.64 7.17
C GLY A 53 -4.67 -9.60 5.98
N GLU A 54 -5.96 -9.40 6.25
CA GLU A 54 -6.99 -9.29 5.21
C GLU A 54 -6.99 -7.90 4.55
N ALA A 55 -7.36 -6.87 5.30
CA ALA A 55 -7.47 -5.48 4.87
C ALA A 55 -7.37 -4.53 6.09
N PRO A 56 -7.13 -3.22 5.88
CA PRO A 56 -7.15 -2.25 6.96
C PRO A 56 -8.53 -2.12 7.62
N GLY A 57 -8.57 -2.14 8.95
CA GLY A 57 -9.75 -1.76 9.72
C GLY A 57 -9.86 -0.23 9.87
N ALA A 58 -10.84 0.21 10.65
CA ALA A 58 -11.10 1.65 10.85
C ALA A 58 -9.95 2.38 11.54
N GLU A 59 -9.32 1.76 12.55
CA GLU A 59 -8.19 2.38 13.25
C GLU A 59 -6.93 2.40 12.38
N GLU A 60 -6.69 1.35 11.58
CA GLU A 60 -5.61 1.30 10.61
C GLU A 60 -5.78 2.38 9.52
N ASP A 61 -6.97 2.49 8.93
CA ASP A 61 -7.28 3.47 7.89
C ASP A 61 -7.14 4.91 8.41
N LEU A 62 -7.56 5.17 9.66
CA LEU A 62 -7.40 6.49 10.27
C LEU A 62 -5.94 6.84 10.56
N GLN A 63 -5.12 5.85 10.95
CA GLN A 63 -3.73 6.06 11.37
C GLN A 63 -2.70 5.86 10.26
N GLY A 64 -3.07 5.26 9.13
CA GLY A 64 -2.15 4.87 8.06
C GLY A 64 -1.17 3.76 8.47
N LYS A 65 -1.51 2.95 9.47
CA LYS A 65 -0.60 1.93 10.05
C LYS A 65 -1.30 0.58 10.18
N PRO A 66 -0.64 -0.54 9.83
CA PRO A 66 -1.26 -1.86 9.93
C PRO A 66 -1.26 -2.38 11.38
N PHE A 67 -2.26 -3.20 11.73
CA PHE A 67 -2.37 -3.91 13.01
C PHE A 67 -2.30 -3.00 14.26
N VAL A 68 -3.04 -1.88 14.24
CA VAL A 68 -3.11 -0.94 15.37
C VAL A 68 -4.44 -0.99 16.11
N GLY A 69 -5.44 -1.65 15.53
CA GLY A 69 -6.74 -1.91 16.16
C GLY A 69 -6.63 -2.77 17.43
N ARG A 70 -7.62 -2.63 18.30
CA ARG A 70 -7.77 -3.42 19.54
C ARG A 70 -8.47 -4.75 19.34
#